data_AF-A0A8R1I3P7-F1
#
_entry.id   AF-A0A8R1I3P7-F1
#
_cell.length_a   1.000
_cell.length_b   1.000
_cell.length_c   1.000
_cell.angle_alpha   90.00
_cell.angle_beta   90.00
_cell.angle_gamma   90.00
#
_symmetry.space_group_name_H-M   'P 1'
#
loop_
_entity.id
_entity.type
_entity.pdbx_description
1 polymer ?
#
loop_
_entity_poly.entity_id
_entity_poly.type
_entity_poly.pdbx_seq_one_letter_code
_entity_poly.pdbx_strand_id
1 'polypeptide(L)'
;MCLVSLQSEEALASINKTTLFDFLKTCKHESGGFSMHDGGEIDMRSAYCALATCEIVGLPIDQLSEGVAEWIISCQSYEGGFGGEPYTEAHGGYTFCAVASLVLLN
;
A
#
# COMPACT_ATOMS: atom_id res chain seq x y z
N MET A 1 -2.34 10.87 3.08
CA MET A 1 -3.73 10.98 3.58
C MET A 1 -4.13 12.36 4.15
N CYS A 2 -3.22 13.31 4.39
CA CYS A 2 -3.56 14.63 4.95
C CYS A 2 -4.63 15.41 4.13
N LEU A 3 -4.60 15.33 2.80
CA LEU A 3 -5.60 16.02 1.96
C LEU A 3 -7.02 15.46 2.13
N VAL A 4 -7.15 14.15 2.39
CA VAL A 4 -8.45 13.48 2.56
C VAL A 4 -9.14 13.96 3.85
N SER A 5 -8.36 14.24 4.90
CA SER A 5 -8.93 14.74 6.16
C SER A 5 -9.54 16.14 6.05
N LEU A 6 -9.27 16.89 4.98
CA LEU A 6 -9.89 18.19 4.73
C LEU A 6 -11.34 18.06 4.21
N GLN A 7 -11.71 16.91 3.66
CA GLN A 7 -13.07 16.60 3.19
C GLN A 7 -13.66 17.67 2.25
N SER A 8 -12.85 18.23 1.36
CA SER A 8 -13.27 19.27 0.41
C SER A 8 -12.92 18.88 -1.04
N GLU A 9 -13.71 19.37 -1.99
CA GLU A 9 -13.47 19.13 -3.42
C GLU A 9 -12.17 19.79 -3.87
N GLU A 10 -11.85 20.96 -3.33
CA GLU A 10 -10.60 21.68 -3.63
C GLU A 10 -9.37 20.88 -3.21
N ALA A 11 -9.42 20.23 -2.04
CA ALA A 11 -8.34 19.37 -1.58
C ALA A 11 -8.15 18.17 -2.51
N LEU A 12 -9.23 17.53 -2.95
CA LEU A 12 -9.17 16.42 -3.89
C LEU A 12 -8.66 16.87 -5.27
N ALA A 13 -9.13 18.01 -5.77
CA ALA A 13 -8.72 18.60 -7.05
C ALA A 13 -7.24 19.04 -7.07
N SER A 14 -6.66 19.32 -5.90
CA SER A 14 -5.24 19.68 -5.80
C SER A 14 -4.28 18.51 -6.08
N ILE A 15 -4.77 17.27 -6.11
CA ILE A 15 -3.95 16.08 -6.32
C ILE A 15 -3.65 15.89 -7.82
N ASN A 16 -2.38 16.00 -8.19
CA ASN A 16 -1.93 15.59 -9.52
C ASN A 16 -1.87 14.06 -9.63
N LYS A 17 -2.94 13.48 -10.16
CA LYS A 17 -3.10 12.02 -10.32
C LYS A 17 -2.01 11.39 -11.19
N THR A 18 -1.54 12.07 -12.23
CA THR A 18 -0.50 11.56 -13.14
C THR A 18 0.81 11.37 -12.40
N THR A 19 1.33 12.44 -11.79
CA THR A 19 2.63 12.38 -11.10
C THR A 19 2.56 11.51 -9.85
N LEU A 20 1.41 11.45 -9.19
CA LEU A 20 1.18 10.55 -8.06
C LEU A 20 1.27 9.08 -8.52
N PHE A 21 0.61 8.73 -9.61
CA PHE A 21 0.64 7.36 -10.12
C PHE A 21 2.03 6.96 -10.61
N ASP A 22 2.74 7.87 -11.28
CA ASP A 22 4.13 7.64 -11.67
C ASP A 22 5.03 7.40 -10.45
N PHE A 23 4.86 8.17 -9.38
CA PHE A 23 5.57 7.93 -8.13
C PHE A 23 5.26 6.55 -7.54
N LEU A 24 3.99 6.15 -7.47
CA LEU A 24 3.61 4.81 -6.97
C LEU A 24 4.24 3.68 -7.79
N LYS A 25 4.35 3.86 -9.12
CA LYS A 25 5.09 2.92 -9.98
C LYS A 25 6.58 2.86 -9.62
N THR A 26 7.23 3.99 -9.35
CA THR A 26 8.64 3.98 -8.93
C THR A 26 8.87 3.31 -7.57
N CYS A 27 7.86 3.33 -6.70
CA CYS A 27 7.90 2.63 -5.42
C CYS A 27 7.61 1.13 -5.53
N LYS A 28 7.04 0.65 -6.65
CA LYS A 28 6.71 -0.76 -6.81
C LYS A 28 8.00 -1.60 -6.86
N HIS A 29 8.09 -2.60 -5.99
CA HIS A 29 9.23 -3.50 -5.91
C HIS A 29 8.95 -4.85 -6.58
N GLU A 30 10.02 -5.51 -7.07
CA GLU A 30 9.94 -6.82 -7.75
C GLU A 30 9.40 -7.95 -6.85
N SER A 31 9.53 -7.81 -5.53
CA SER A 31 8.97 -8.77 -4.56
C SER A 31 7.43 -8.75 -4.51
N GLY A 32 6.79 -7.73 -5.09
CA GLY A 32 5.36 -7.45 -4.94
C GLY A 32 5.04 -6.33 -3.94
N GLY A 33 5.95 -6.03 -3.02
CA GLY A 33 5.82 -4.93 -2.07
C GLY A 33 6.03 -3.54 -2.69
N PHE A 34 6.03 -2.51 -1.86
CA PHE A 34 6.33 -1.13 -2.27
C PHE A 34 7.39 -0.53 -1.34
N SER A 35 8.21 0.41 -1.81
CA SER A 35 9.00 1.25 -0.93
C SER A 35 8.16 2.43 -0.41
N MET A 36 8.48 2.94 0.77
CA MET A 36 7.83 4.15 1.31
C MET A 36 8.18 5.42 0.52
N HIS A 37 9.38 5.45 -0.06
CA HIS A 37 9.91 6.50 -0.94
C HIS A 37 11.14 5.98 -1.69
N ASP A 38 11.79 6.82 -2.49
CA ASP A 38 13.05 6.49 -3.15
C ASP A 38 14.13 6.12 -2.10
N GLY A 39 14.71 4.93 -2.24
CA GLY A 39 15.65 4.35 -1.27
C GLY A 39 15.08 4.04 0.11
N GLY A 40 13.76 4.10 0.30
CA GLY A 40 13.09 3.84 1.57
C GLY A 40 12.90 2.35 1.86
N GLU A 41 12.36 2.05 3.05
CA GLU A 41 12.04 0.69 3.46
C GLU A 41 10.85 0.11 2.69
N ILE A 42 10.79 -1.22 2.65
CA ILE A 42 9.69 -1.98 2.06
C ILE A 42 9.04 -2.78 3.19
N ASP A 43 7.87 -2.32 3.65
CA ASP A 43 7.07 -3.05 4.63
C ASP A 43 5.58 -2.90 4.38
N MET A 44 4.77 -3.63 5.15
CA MET A 44 3.33 -3.75 4.94
C MET A 44 2.58 -2.40 4.88
N ARG A 45 3.12 -1.34 5.49
CA ARG A 45 2.53 0.02 5.45
C ARG A 45 2.55 0.60 4.05
N SER A 46 3.62 0.40 3.28
CA SER A 46 3.75 0.98 1.95
C SER A 46 2.74 0.35 0.98
N ALA A 47 2.50 -0.97 1.07
CA ALA A 47 1.49 -1.66 0.29
C ALA A 47 0.09 -1.10 0.56
N TYR A 48 -0.29 -0.98 1.84
CA TYR A 48 -1.57 -0.38 2.21
C TYR A 48 -1.68 1.08 1.74
N CYS A 49 -0.65 1.88 1.98
CA CYS A 49 -0.65 3.29 1.57
C CYS A 49 -0.79 3.45 0.05
N ALA A 50 -0.11 2.63 -0.75
CA ALA A 50 -0.20 2.66 -2.21
C ALA A 50 -1.61 2.29 -2.69
N LEU A 51 -2.15 1.15 -2.24
CA LEU A 51 -3.47 0.68 -2.64
C LEU A 51 -4.59 1.60 -2.18
N ALA A 52 -4.58 2.03 -0.91
CA ALA A 52 -5.58 2.94 -0.38
C ALA A 52 -5.53 4.31 -1.09
N THR A 53 -4.33 4.79 -1.43
CA THR A 53 -4.20 6.02 -2.23
C THR A 53 -4.85 5.86 -3.59
N CYS A 54 -4.59 4.75 -4.28
CA CYS A 54 -5.22 4.49 -5.57
C CYS A 54 -6.75 4.43 -5.48
N GLU A 55 -7.29 3.73 -4.49
CA GLU A 55 -8.73 3.63 -4.27
C GLU A 55 -9.36 5.01 -4.04
N ILE A 56 -8.81 5.78 -3.09
CA ILE A 56 -9.36 7.09 -2.70
C ILE A 56 -9.38 8.08 -3.88
N VAL A 57 -8.32 8.10 -4.70
CA VAL A 57 -8.20 9.07 -5.79
C VAL A 57 -8.61 8.50 -7.16
N GLY A 58 -9.06 7.24 -7.23
CA GLY A 58 -9.49 6.57 -8.46
C GLY A 58 -8.36 6.36 -9.47
N LEU A 59 -7.23 5.81 -9.01
CA LEU A 59 -6.12 5.37 -9.88
C LEU A 59 -6.23 3.86 -10.16
N PRO A 60 -5.69 3.36 -11.29
CA PRO A 60 -5.83 1.97 -11.69
C PRO A 60 -4.94 1.04 -10.82
N ILE A 61 -5.54 0.44 -9.79
CA ILE A 61 -4.88 -0.50 -8.86
C ILE A 61 -4.35 -1.75 -9.58
N ASP A 62 -5.07 -2.22 -10.60
CA ASP A 62 -4.76 -3.40 -11.40
C ASP A 62 -3.37 -3.35 -12.06
N GLN A 63 -2.88 -2.16 -12.37
CA GLN A 63 -1.53 -1.96 -12.93
C GLN A 63 -0.40 -2.05 -11.88
N LEU A 64 -0.73 -2.09 -10.59
CA LEU A 64 0.21 -2.14 -9.47
C LEU A 64 0.05 -3.40 -8.60
N SER A 65 -1.02 -4.16 -8.80
CA SER A 65 -1.44 -5.28 -7.95
C SER A 65 -0.66 -6.58 -8.15
N GLU A 66 0.11 -6.70 -9.24
CA GLU A 66 0.87 -7.91 -9.54
C GLU A 66 1.82 -8.27 -8.38
N GLY A 67 1.73 -9.51 -7.88
CA GLY A 67 2.54 -10.03 -6.79
C GLY A 67 2.24 -9.45 -5.40
N VAL A 68 1.33 -8.48 -5.27
CA VAL A 68 1.06 -7.83 -3.96
C VAL A 68 0.43 -8.82 -2.99
N ALA A 69 -0.56 -9.59 -3.44
CA ALA A 69 -1.26 -10.54 -2.58
C ALA A 69 -0.30 -11.63 -2.07
N GLU A 70 0.54 -12.18 -2.95
CA GLU A 70 1.55 -13.18 -2.62
C GLU A 70 2.58 -12.62 -1.63
N TRP A 71 3.03 -11.38 -1.84
CA TRP A 71 3.95 -10.71 -0.92
C TRP A 71 3.32 -10.50 0.46
N ILE A 72 2.07 -10.04 0.53
CA ILE A 72 1.34 -9.88 1.80
C ILE A 72 1.22 -11.23 2.52
N ILE A 73 0.82 -12.29 1.81
CA ILE A 73 0.67 -13.64 2.38
C ILE A 73 2.00 -14.14 2.95
N SER A 74 3.13 -13.84 2.29
CA SER A 74 4.47 -14.22 2.78
C SER A 74 4.87 -13.56 4.11
N CYS A 75 4.17 -12.48 4.51
CA CYS A 75 4.40 -11.78 5.77
C CYS A 75 3.53 -12.31 6.93
N GLN A 76 2.69 -13.32 6.71
CA GLN A 76 1.91 -13.94 7.79
C GLN A 76 2.82 -14.75 8.71
N SER A 77 2.77 -14.50 10.02
CA SER A 77 3.55 -15.22 11.01
C SER A 77 2.81 -16.47 11.53
N TYR A 78 3.53 -17.31 12.28
CA TYR A 78 2.95 -18.50 12.94
C TYR A 78 1.88 -18.17 13.98
N GLU A 79 1.81 -16.92 14.44
CA GLU A 79 0.81 -16.42 15.40
C GLU A 79 -0.54 -16.16 14.72
N GLY A 80 -0.58 -16.20 13.38
CA GLY A 80 -1.76 -15.95 12.55
C GLY A 80 -1.92 -14.49 12.10
N GLY A 81 -1.24 -13.55 12.76
CA GLY A 81 -1.15 -12.15 12.33
C GLY A 81 -0.09 -11.93 11.25
N PHE A 82 0.06 -10.68 10.79
CA PHE A 82 1.06 -10.29 9.80
C PHE A 82 2.15 -9.42 10.42
N GLY A 83 3.40 -9.69 10.02
CA GLY A 83 4.54 -8.82 10.26
C GLY A 83 4.68 -7.73 9.20
N GLY A 84 5.67 -6.86 9.39
CA GLY A 84 5.97 -5.78 8.42
C GLY A 84 6.64 -6.32 7.16
N GLU A 85 7.45 -7.35 7.34
CA GLU A 85 8.22 -8.04 6.31
C GLU A 85 8.17 -9.57 6.57
N PRO A 86 8.53 -10.41 5.58
CA PRO A 86 8.63 -11.84 5.79
C PRO A 86 9.54 -12.19 6.98
N TYR A 87 9.13 -13.18 7.77
CA TYR A 87 9.86 -13.67 8.95
C TYR A 87 9.96 -12.69 10.14
N THR A 88 9.14 -11.64 10.17
CA THR A 88 9.03 -10.72 11.31
C THR A 88 7.87 -11.06 12.25
N GLU A 89 7.90 -10.55 13.49
CA GLU A 89 6.86 -10.76 14.51
C GLU A 89 5.50 -10.21 14.05
N ALA A 90 4.41 -10.90 14.38
CA ALA A 90 3.08 -10.38 14.09
C ALA A 90 2.84 -9.07 14.86
N HIS A 91 2.35 -8.06 14.15
CA HIS A 91 2.06 -6.77 14.75
C HIS A 91 0.67 -6.30 14.34
N GLY A 92 -0.11 -5.78 15.30
CA GLY A 92 -1.49 -5.36 15.04
C GLY A 92 -1.60 -4.31 13.92
N GLY A 93 -0.66 -3.37 13.86
CA GLY A 93 -0.62 -2.35 12.81
C GLY A 93 -0.35 -2.91 11.41
N TYR A 94 0.59 -3.86 11.28
CA TYR A 94 0.88 -4.50 10.00
C TYR A 94 -0.22 -5.48 9.60
N THR A 95 -0.82 -6.16 10.57
CA THR A 95 -2.01 -7.00 10.37
C THR A 95 -3.18 -6.20 9.80
N PHE A 96 -3.45 -5.00 10.33
CA PHE A 96 -4.45 -4.10 9.74
C PHE A 96 -4.11 -3.76 8.28
N CYS A 97 -2.87 -3.32 8.03
CA CYS A 97 -2.43 -2.95 6.69
C CYS A 97 -2.55 -4.12 5.70
N ALA A 98 -2.16 -5.33 6.10
CA ALA A 98 -2.24 -6.55 5.30
C ALA A 98 -3.69 -6.88 4.92
N VAL A 99 -4.58 -6.99 5.92
CA VAL A 99 -5.98 -7.37 5.68
C VAL A 99 -6.71 -6.30 4.87
N ALA A 100 -6.51 -5.02 5.20
CA ALA A 100 -7.11 -3.93 4.44
C ALA A 100 -6.61 -3.90 2.99
N SER A 101 -5.32 -4.15 2.76
CA SER A 101 -4.75 -4.27 1.41
C SER A 101 -5.37 -5.41 0.62
N LEU A 102 -5.53 -6.60 1.23
CA LEU A 102 -6.18 -7.75 0.57
C LEU A 102 -7.64 -7.47 0.23
N VAL A 103 -8.36 -6.70 1.05
CA VAL A 103 -9.73 -6.25 0.74
C VAL A 103 -9.75 -5.30 -0.46
N LEU A 104 -8.79 -4.39 -0.58
CA LEU A 104 -8.67 -3.46 -1.71
C LEU A 104 -8.28 -4.15 -3.03
N LEU A 105 -7.71 -5.35 -2.97
CA LEU A 105 -7.32 -6.12 -4.15
C LEU A 105 -8.45 -6.99 -4.73
N ASN A 106 -9.62 -7.02 -4.08
CA ASN A 106 -10.76 -7.89 -4.42
C ASN A 106 -11.94 -7.08 -4.97
#